data_AF-A0A1X7UBD8-F1
#
_entry.id   AF-A0A1X7UBD8-F1
#
_cell.length_a   1.000
_cell.length_b   1.000
_cell.length_c   1.000
_cell.angle_alpha   90.00
_cell.angle_beta   90.00
_cell.angle_gamma   90.00
#
_symmetry.space_group_name_H-M   'P 1'
#
loop_
_entity.id
_entity.type
_entity.pdbx_description
1 polymer ?
#
loop_
_entity_poly.entity_id
_entity_poly.type
_entity_poly.pdbx_seq_one_letter_code
_entity_poly.pdbx_strand_id
1 'polypeptide(L)' 'SADYFGHKVHIDLNEKLVMYGVTHICAIHGFSNKIFAFITSPIKNCIEIYAHLYMYSV' A
#
# COMPACT_ATOMS: atom_id res chain seq x y z
N SER A 1 25.76 9.05 6.50
CA SER A 1 24.33 9.40 6.52
C SER A 1 23.57 8.25 5.89
N ALA A 2 22.38 7.92 6.40
CA ALA A 2 21.54 6.90 5.78
C ALA A 2 20.65 7.58 4.72
N ASP A 3 21.22 7.89 3.56
CA ASP A 3 20.53 8.63 2.48
C ASP A 3 19.26 7.92 1.97
N TYR A 4 19.08 6.64 2.34
CA TYR A 4 17.95 5.78 1.99
C TYR A 4 16.94 5.56 3.13
N PHE A 5 17.18 6.10 4.33
CA PHE A 5 16.24 5.97 5.45
C PHE A 5 15.05 6.91 5.21
N GLY A 6 13.87 6.35 4.95
CA GLY A 6 12.64 7.10 4.63
C GLY A 6 12.23 7.06 3.14
N HIS A 7 13.12 6.74 2.21
CA HIS A 7 12.73 6.58 0.78
C HIS A 7 12.01 5.26 0.47
N LYS A 8 11.71 4.44 1.50
CA LYS A 8 10.98 3.18 1.33
C LYS A 8 9.48 3.45 1.36
N VAL A 9 8.76 2.76 0.49
CA VAL A 9 7.30 2.70 0.55
C VAL A 9 6.91 1.70 1.63
N HIS A 10 6.05 2.14 2.56
CA HIS A 10 5.39 1.28 3.52
C HIS A 10 4.02 0.90 2.98
N ILE A 11 3.69 -0.39 3.01
CA ILE A 11 2.37 -0.89 2.64
C ILE A 11 1.67 -1.34 3.91
N ASP A 12 0.54 -0.71 4.21
CA ASP A 12 -0.32 -1.07 5.32
C ASP A 12 -1.59 -1.79 4.83
N LEU A 13 -1.97 -2.85 5.53
CA LEU A 13 -3.11 -3.71 5.22
C LEU A 13 -4.16 -3.53 6.32
N ASN A 14 -5.18 -2.74 6.04
CA ASN A 14 -6.28 -2.54 6.97
C ASN A 14 -7.31 -3.66 6.82
N GLU A 15 -7.31 -4.56 7.80
CA GLU A 15 -8.22 -5.71 7.87
C GLU A 15 -9.59 -5.35 8.48
N LYS A 16 -9.88 -4.08 8.83
CA LYS A 16 -11.20 -3.71 9.38
C LYS A 16 -12.35 -3.99 8.43
N LEU A 17 -12.12 -3.95 7.13
CA LEU A 17 -13.14 -4.23 6.11
C LEU A 17 -13.24 -5.72 5.77
N VAL A 18 -12.48 -6.59 6.43
CA VAL A 18 -12.50 -8.04 6.18
C VAL A 18 -13.89 -8.64 6.39
N MET A 19 -14.68 -8.07 7.31
CA MET A 19 -16.08 -8.46 7.55
C MET A 19 -17.00 -8.24 6.33
N TYR A 20 -16.59 -7.37 5.40
CA TYR A 20 -17.27 -7.11 4.13
C TYR A 20 -16.62 -7.86 2.96
N GLY A 21 -15.71 -8.80 3.22
CA GLY A 21 -15.03 -9.56 2.20
C GLY A 21 -14.05 -8.74 1.36
N VAL A 22 -13.49 -7.65 1.91
CA VAL A 22 -12.49 -6.83 1.22
C VAL A 22 -11.32 -6.51 2.13
N THR A 23 -10.14 -6.34 1.53
CA THR A 23 -8.93 -5.82 2.17
C THR A 23 -8.66 -4.42 1.63
N HIS A 24 -8.47 -3.45 2.52
CA HIS A 24 -8.02 -2.12 2.13
C HIS A 24 -6.52 -1.99 2.36
N ILE A 25 -5.80 -1.48 1.37
CA ILE A 25 -4.34 -1.36 1.36
C ILE A 25 -3.98 0.11 1.14
N CYS A 26 -3.05 0.62 1.94
CA CYS A 26 -2.51 1.98 1.81
C CYS A 26 -1.01 1.93 1.53
N ALA A 27 -0.56 2.68 0.53
CA ALA A 27 0.85 2.93 0.28
C ALA A 27 1.27 4.28 0.87
N ILE A 28 2.29 4.25 1.71
CA ILE A 28 2.74 5.35 2.55
C ILE A 28 4.19 5.66 2.21
N HIS A 29 4.48 6.94 1.94
CA HIS A 29 5.84 7.40 1.71
C HIS A 29 6.60 7.45 3.04
N GLY A 30 7.66 6.63 3.19
CA GLY A 30 8.35 6.44 4.46
C GLY A 30 9.06 7.68 5.03
N PHE A 31 9.29 8.72 4.23
CA PHE A 31 9.96 9.94 4.67
C PHE A 31 8.95 10.97 5.17
N SER A 32 7.84 11.15 4.44
CA SER A 32 6.83 12.15 4.78
C SER A 32 5.63 11.59 5.54
N ASN A 33 5.53 10.28 5.71
CA ASN A 33 4.36 9.56 6.24
C ASN A 33 3.03 9.91 5.55
N LYS A 34 3.10 10.39 4.31
CA LYS A 34 1.91 10.72 3.52
C LYS A 34 1.43 9.47 2.80
N ILE A 35 0.13 9.25 2.82
CA ILE A 35 -0.52 8.26 1.95
C ILE A 35 -0.44 8.82 0.52
N PHE A 36 0.10 8.05 -0.41
CA PHE A 36 0.20 8.46 -1.81
C PHE A 36 -0.64 7.58 -2.75
N ALA A 37 -1.05 6.39 -2.30
CA ALA A 37 -1.99 5.53 -3.03
C ALA A 37 -2.76 4.62 -2.07
N PHE A 38 -3.92 4.13 -2.51
CA PHE A 38 -4.71 3.14 -1.80
C PHE A 38 -5.43 2.20 -2.77
N ILE A 39 -5.71 0.99 -2.32
CA ILE A 39 -6.48 -0.02 -3.06
C ILE A 39 -7.45 -0.74 -2.15
N THR A 40 -8.60 -1.12 -2.69
CA THR A 40 -9.52 -2.06 -2.05
C THR A 40 -9.63 -3.28 -2.95
N SER A 41 -9.27 -4.46 -2.41
CA SER A 41 -9.33 -5.73 -3.14
C SER A 41 -10.25 -6.72 -2.41
N PRO A 42 -11.11 -7.47 -3.11
CA PRO A 42 -11.95 -8.50 -2.49
C PRO A 42 -11.15 -9.68 -1.93
N ILE A 43 -9.99 -10.00 -2.50
CA ILE A 43 -9.12 -11.08 -2.04
C ILE A 43 -7.71 -10.51 -1.86
N LYS A 44 -7.04 -10.89 -0.77
CA LYS A 44 -5.65 -10.50 -0.53
C LYS A 44 -4.75 -11.18 -1.56
N ASN A 45 -4.43 -10.46 -2.63
CA ASN A 45 -3.52 -10.87 -3.68
C ASN A 45 -2.32 -9.92 -3.73
N CYS A 46 -1.22 -10.30 -3.08
CA CYS A 46 -0.04 -9.44 -2.97
C CYS A 46 0.53 -9.05 -4.35
N ILE A 47 0.53 -9.97 -5.32
CA ILE A 47 1.12 -9.70 -6.66
C ILE A 47 0.35 -8.59 -7.35
N GLU A 48 -0.98 -8.68 -7.34
CA GLU A 48 -1.88 -7.70 -7.94
C GLU A 48 -1.81 -6.35 -7.21
N ILE A 49 -1.73 -6.36 -5.88
CA ILE A 49 -1.52 -5.16 -5.07
C ILE A 49 -0.21 -4.45 -5.45
N TYR A 50 0.89 -5.18 -5.56
CA TYR A 50 2.18 -4.61 -5.99
C TYR A 50 2.12 -4.09 -7.43
N ALA A 51 1.50 -4.83 -8.35
CA ALA A 51 1.33 -4.39 -9.74
C ALA A 51 0.54 -3.09 -9.83
N HIS A 52 -0.58 -2.98 -9.13
CA HIS A 52 -1.36 -1.75 -9.13
C HIS A 52 -0.64 -0.58 -8.48
N LEU A 53 0.02 -0.79 -7.34
CA LEU A 53 0.69 0.31 -6.63
C LEU A 53 1.93 0.82 -7.37
N TYR A 54 2.69 -0.05 -8.04
CA TYR A 54 3.98 0.31 -8.64
C TYR A 54 4.00 0.38 -10.17
N MET A 55 3.15 -0.37 -10.87
CA MET A 55 3.19 -0.45 -12.35
C MET A 55 2.12 0.39 -13.03
N TYR A 56 0.98 0.64 -12.37
CA TYR A 56 -0.14 1.38 -12.94
C TYR A 56 -0.37 2.76 -12.31
N SER A 57 0.35 3.09 -11.24
CA SER A 57 0.34 4.45 -10.66
C SER A 57 1.24 5.36 -11.51
N VAL A 58 0.63 6.25 -12.29
CA VAL A 58 1.30 7.31 -13.08
C VAL A 58 1.37 8.59 -12.27
#